data_AF-B9JPP1-F1
#
_entry.id   AF-B9JPP1-F1
#
_cell.length_a   1.000
_cell.length_b   1.000
_cell.length_c   1.000
_cell.angle_alpha   90.00
_cell.angle_beta   90.00
_cell.angle_gamma   90.00
#
_symmetry.space_group_name_H-M   'P 1'
#
loop_
_entity.id
_entity.type
_entity.pdbx_description
1 polymer ?
#
loop_
_entity_poly.entity_id
_entity_poly.type
_entity_poly.pdbx_seq_one_letter_code
_entity_poly.pdbx_strand_id
1 'polypeptide(L)'
;MKTISALISFAGIVLVSTSLAFAQADPITAGIVVQGLTQAIGDMRSALNEATNDAKSVGNSYQANAQNVLTDIDKMFGKNLNLAFDKMTDQQRQLVQNGERLVALTKEATDELTKKNFDRARSLMIEGDIVAYDTSYSLPCRTTKPRVMQVEPVEISADDEAPVIHVRGNFLLQGKGLKVSFAKTEAQVLQRTDTEISFAVPQSVLDDAKGKQIAISATLDGLTTITRKIRFVLGCSEKSRSLETAPSVQFLINPPITFHVQGTLTTSHLVDTVLPDLKGQFSNTGNGHCDDSYSVDQNYCLIDKNGGFDHVDISNPSANCGSSIGPINPSGDHCVFVGGHVQGCGAIRGPFNVWAGCKGRGWVKYDYQLYRKDRVMTEAGHSDIEKEGIPGETLFSFPFPTAAGKKEEMQFTFNVIVQKMRGDKVLEQGTLSQAQATHGTWQANVKDGQFSLTLQ
;
A
#
# COMPACT_ATOMS: atom_id res chain seq x y z
N MET A 1 -9.70 -39.47 -19.65
CA MET A 1 -10.56 -39.54 -20.86
C MET A 1 -12.02 -39.53 -20.45
N LYS A 2 -12.63 -38.34 -20.43
CA LYS A 2 -14.08 -38.13 -20.43
C LYS A 2 -14.30 -36.85 -21.22
N THR A 3 -14.92 -37.02 -22.38
CA THR A 3 -15.37 -35.98 -23.30
C THR A 3 -16.52 -35.21 -22.66
N ILE A 4 -16.38 -33.88 -22.57
CA ILE A 4 -17.51 -32.98 -22.37
C ILE A 4 -17.52 -32.05 -23.57
N SER A 5 -18.45 -32.35 -24.49
CA SER A 5 -18.82 -31.50 -25.60
C SER A 5 -19.87 -30.48 -25.16
N ALA A 6 -19.64 -29.25 -25.62
CA ALA A 6 -20.63 -28.27 -26.07
C ALA A 6 -21.67 -27.72 -25.08
N LEU A 7 -21.52 -26.43 -24.76
CA LEU A 7 -22.57 -25.43 -24.95
C LEU A 7 -21.91 -24.04 -24.98
N ILE A 8 -21.52 -23.62 -26.19
CA ILE A 8 -21.13 -22.24 -26.48
C ILE A 8 -22.43 -21.48 -26.68
N SER A 9 -22.88 -20.77 -25.65
CA SER A 9 -23.94 -19.77 -25.78
C SER A 9 -23.38 -18.56 -26.53
N PHE A 10 -23.71 -18.48 -27.81
CA PHE A 10 -23.60 -17.27 -28.62
C PHE A 10 -24.58 -16.22 -28.05
N ALA A 11 -24.12 -15.42 -27.09
CA ALA A 11 -24.79 -14.17 -26.74
C ALA A 11 -24.46 -13.15 -27.84
N GLY A 12 -25.27 -13.16 -28.90
CA GLY A 12 -25.31 -12.06 -29.85
C GLY A 12 -25.67 -10.79 -29.10
N ILE A 13 -24.73 -9.85 -29.04
CA ILE A 13 -25.01 -8.47 -28.67
C ILE A 13 -25.91 -7.91 -29.77
N VAL A 14 -27.22 -7.99 -29.56
CA VAL A 14 -28.20 -7.16 -30.26
C VAL A 14 -27.87 -5.73 -29.84
N LEU A 15 -27.29 -4.97 -30.77
CA LEU A 15 -27.26 -3.52 -30.74
C LEU A 15 -28.70 -3.03 -30.56
N VAL A 16 -29.07 -2.74 -29.32
CA VAL A 16 -30.27 -1.97 -29.02
C VAL A 16 -29.99 -0.57 -29.54
N SER A 17 -30.43 -0.34 -30.77
CA SER A 17 -30.58 0.98 -31.35
C SER A 17 -31.66 1.69 -30.57
N THR A 18 -31.28 2.40 -29.51
CA THR A 18 -32.14 3.42 -28.91
C THR A 18 -32.26 4.55 -29.92
N SER A 19 -33.25 4.44 -30.80
CA SER A 19 -33.73 5.58 -31.59
C SER A 19 -34.28 6.61 -30.60
N LEU A 20 -33.45 7.61 -30.28
CA LEU A 20 -33.93 8.84 -29.67
C LEU A 20 -34.99 9.42 -30.61
N ALA A 21 -36.24 9.47 -30.15
CA ALA A 21 -37.29 10.22 -30.82
C ALA A 21 -36.91 11.70 -30.76
N PHE A 22 -36.31 12.20 -31.84
CA PHE A 22 -36.07 13.62 -32.02
C PHE A 22 -37.43 14.31 -32.20
N ALA A 23 -37.86 15.06 -31.18
CA ALA A 23 -38.76 16.19 -31.38
C ALA A 23 -38.17 17.08 -32.49
N GLN A 24 -39.01 17.60 -33.39
CA GLN A 24 -38.59 18.39 -34.57
C GLN A 24 -37.54 19.44 -34.21
N ALA A 25 -36.28 19.05 -34.34
CA ALA A 25 -35.13 19.93 -34.25
C ALA A 25 -34.93 20.53 -35.63
N ASP A 26 -34.61 21.82 -35.68
CA ASP A 26 -34.26 22.50 -36.92
C ASP A 26 -33.24 21.65 -37.71
N PRO A 27 -33.37 21.55 -39.05
CA PRO A 27 -32.45 20.75 -39.84
C PRO A 27 -31.01 21.23 -39.60
N ILE A 28 -30.10 20.31 -39.27
CA ILE A 28 -28.69 20.63 -39.09
C ILE A 28 -28.16 21.24 -40.38
N THR A 29 -27.82 22.52 -40.34
CA THR A 29 -27.24 23.27 -41.46
C THR A 29 -25.75 23.51 -41.21
N ALA A 30 -24.99 23.74 -42.29
CA ALA A 30 -23.59 24.14 -42.17
C ALA A 30 -23.45 25.44 -41.36
N GLY A 31 -24.41 26.38 -41.47
CA GLY A 31 -24.43 27.62 -40.69
C GLY A 31 -24.51 27.42 -39.18
N ILE A 32 -25.36 26.51 -38.71
CA ILE A 32 -25.49 26.18 -37.27
C ILE A 32 -24.18 25.58 -36.75
N VAL A 33 -23.54 24.69 -37.52
CA VAL A 33 -22.27 24.06 -37.14
C VAL A 33 -21.13 25.09 -37.10
N VAL A 34 -21.05 26.00 -38.09
CA VAL A 34 -20.07 27.10 -38.11
C VAL A 34 -20.20 27.99 -36.88
N GLN A 35 -21.43 28.43 -36.55
CA GLN A 35 -21.68 29.26 -35.38
C GLN A 35 -21.34 28.52 -34.08
N GLY A 36 -21.79 27.26 -33.96
CA GLY A 36 -21.53 26.44 -32.79
C GLY A 36 -20.04 26.17 -32.56
N LEU A 37 -19.28 25.90 -33.63
CA LEU A 37 -17.85 25.64 -33.54
C LEU A 37 -17.05 26.91 -33.23
N THR A 38 -17.43 28.04 -33.85
CA THR A 38 -16.83 29.35 -33.55
C THR A 38 -16.99 29.71 -32.07
N GLN A 39 -18.21 29.54 -31.54
CA GLN A 39 -18.49 29.82 -30.13
C GLN A 39 -17.71 28.86 -29.22
N ALA A 40 -17.79 27.55 -29.47
CA ALA A 40 -17.12 26.55 -28.64
C ALA A 40 -15.59 26.75 -28.60
N ILE A 41 -14.95 27.08 -29.74
CA ILE A 41 -13.51 27.40 -29.78
C ILE A 41 -13.21 28.65 -28.95
N GLY A 42 -14.05 29.69 -29.01
CA GLY A 42 -13.91 30.91 -28.22
C GLY A 42 -14.01 30.65 -26.72
N ASP A 43 -14.98 29.85 -26.29
CA ASP A 43 -15.18 29.47 -24.89
C ASP A 43 -14.00 28.63 -24.38
N MET A 44 -13.56 27.63 -25.17
CA MET A 44 -12.40 26.81 -24.83
C MET A 44 -11.12 27.64 -24.70
N ARG A 45 -10.91 28.65 -25.58
CA ARG A 45 -9.75 29.55 -25.49
C ARG A 45 -9.74 30.35 -24.20
N SER A 46 -10.90 30.77 -23.73
CA SER A 46 -11.03 31.45 -22.45
C SER A 46 -10.68 30.50 -21.30
N ALA A 47 -11.23 29.27 -21.30
CA ALA A 47 -10.97 28.25 -20.29
C ALA A 47 -9.50 27.80 -20.24
N LEU A 48 -8.83 27.71 -21.39
CA LEU A 48 -7.42 27.32 -21.45
C LEU A 48 -6.48 28.34 -20.80
N ASN A 49 -6.83 29.63 -20.72
CA ASN A 49 -5.98 30.62 -20.08
C ASN A 49 -5.76 30.31 -18.59
N GLU A 50 -6.74 29.68 -17.95
CA GLU A 50 -6.73 29.29 -16.53
C GLU A 50 -6.18 27.88 -16.29
N ALA A 51 -5.90 27.11 -17.35
CA ALA A 51 -5.44 25.74 -17.26
C ALA A 51 -3.92 25.59 -17.04
N THR A 52 -3.49 24.36 -16.71
CA THR A 52 -2.07 23.98 -16.60
C THR A 52 -1.34 24.05 -17.96
N ASN A 53 -0.01 24.14 -17.93
CA ASN A 53 0.80 24.25 -19.16
C ASN A 53 0.61 23.07 -20.12
N ASP A 54 0.41 21.86 -19.59
CA ASP A 54 0.22 20.66 -20.40
C ASP A 54 -1.13 20.68 -21.11
N ALA A 55 -2.20 21.09 -20.42
CA ALA A 55 -3.52 21.28 -21.01
C ALA A 55 -3.51 22.39 -22.07
N LYS A 56 -2.76 23.49 -21.84
CA LYS A 56 -2.56 24.57 -22.81
C LYS A 56 -1.89 24.10 -24.09
N SER A 57 -0.82 23.30 -23.99
CA SER A 57 -0.10 22.78 -25.16
C SER A 57 -1.00 21.95 -26.07
N VAL A 58 -1.71 20.98 -25.50
CA VAL A 58 -2.66 20.12 -26.24
C VAL A 58 -3.83 20.95 -26.78
N GLY A 59 -4.40 21.82 -25.95
CA GLY A 59 -5.51 22.68 -26.33
C GLY A 59 -5.19 23.62 -27.49
N ASN A 60 -3.98 24.19 -27.53
CA ASN A 60 -3.55 25.06 -28.63
C ASN A 60 -3.45 24.31 -29.97
N SER A 61 -2.92 23.09 -29.98
CA SER A 61 -2.91 22.25 -31.19
C SER A 61 -4.32 21.94 -31.65
N TYR A 62 -5.19 21.53 -30.72
CA TYR A 62 -6.59 21.23 -31.00
C TYR A 62 -7.33 22.44 -31.59
N GLN A 63 -7.19 23.63 -31.01
CA GLN A 63 -7.79 24.86 -31.53
C GLN A 63 -7.36 25.17 -32.96
N ALA A 64 -6.06 25.03 -33.26
CA ALA A 64 -5.56 25.28 -34.60
C ALA A 64 -6.19 24.33 -35.63
N ASN A 65 -6.34 23.04 -35.30
CA ASN A 65 -6.95 22.07 -36.20
C ASN A 65 -8.48 22.23 -36.29
N ALA A 66 -9.16 22.56 -35.21
CA ALA A 66 -10.59 22.89 -35.23
C ALA A 66 -10.87 24.15 -36.07
N GLN A 67 -10.00 25.17 -36.00
CA GLN A 67 -10.09 26.37 -36.84
C GLN A 67 -9.85 26.06 -38.33
N ASN A 68 -9.00 25.08 -38.64
CA ASN A 68 -8.83 24.61 -40.02
C ASN A 68 -10.12 23.99 -40.56
N VAL A 69 -10.81 23.16 -39.76
CA VAL A 69 -12.12 22.58 -40.13
C VAL A 69 -13.15 23.68 -40.35
N LEU A 70 -13.21 24.68 -39.47
CA LEU A 70 -14.10 25.84 -39.61
C LEU A 70 -13.86 26.55 -40.95
N THR A 71 -12.59 26.83 -41.26
CA THR A 71 -12.17 27.46 -42.53
C THR A 71 -12.54 26.60 -43.74
N ASP A 72 -12.49 25.27 -43.61
CA ASP A 72 -12.85 24.35 -44.68
C ASP A 72 -14.36 24.28 -44.92
N ILE A 73 -15.17 24.34 -43.86
CA ILE A 73 -16.63 24.48 -43.97
C ILE A 73 -16.96 25.79 -44.68
N ASP A 74 -16.35 26.91 -44.27
CA ASP A 74 -16.58 28.22 -44.89
C ASP A 74 -16.19 28.23 -46.38
N LYS A 75 -15.08 27.59 -46.76
CA LYS A 75 -14.66 27.49 -48.15
C LYS A 75 -15.56 26.58 -48.97
N MET A 76 -16.01 25.46 -48.41
CA MET A 76 -16.81 24.47 -49.12
C MET A 76 -18.27 24.90 -49.32
N PHE A 77 -18.84 25.61 -48.34
CA PHE A 77 -20.23 26.04 -48.39
C PHE A 77 -20.37 27.51 -48.81
N GLY A 78 -19.39 28.38 -48.53
CA GLY A 78 -19.39 29.78 -48.96
C GLY A 78 -20.67 30.50 -48.57
N LYS A 79 -21.44 30.97 -49.57
CA LYS A 79 -22.75 31.63 -49.35
C LYS A 79 -23.92 30.65 -49.11
N ASN A 80 -23.69 29.35 -49.26
CA ASN A 80 -24.71 28.29 -49.19
C ASN A 80 -24.75 27.59 -47.82
N LEU A 81 -24.51 28.34 -46.74
CA LEU A 81 -24.51 27.79 -45.37
C LEU A 81 -25.89 27.25 -44.91
N ASN A 82 -26.96 27.71 -45.55
CA ASN A 82 -28.34 27.27 -45.31
C ASN A 82 -28.75 26.07 -46.17
N LEU A 83 -27.81 25.43 -46.87
CA LEU A 83 -28.11 24.23 -47.64
C LEU A 83 -28.58 23.13 -46.68
N ALA A 84 -29.76 22.57 -46.94
CA ALA A 84 -30.32 21.49 -46.13
C ALA A 84 -29.49 20.20 -46.33
N PHE A 85 -29.39 19.40 -45.28
CA PHE A 85 -28.53 18.21 -45.19
C PHE A 85 -28.79 17.16 -46.29
N ASP A 86 -30.04 17.03 -46.73
CA ASP A 86 -30.50 16.14 -47.81
C ASP A 86 -29.96 16.56 -49.20
N LYS A 87 -29.62 17.84 -49.36
CA LYS A 87 -29.09 18.43 -50.61
C LYS A 87 -27.57 18.53 -50.65
N MET A 88 -26.89 18.12 -49.58
CA MET A 88 -25.43 18.07 -49.50
C MET A 88 -24.87 16.83 -50.21
N THR A 89 -23.67 16.94 -50.77
CA THR A 89 -22.91 15.76 -51.21
C THR A 89 -22.46 14.92 -49.99
N ASP A 90 -22.08 13.66 -50.19
CA ASP A 90 -21.60 12.81 -49.08
C ASP A 90 -20.41 13.43 -48.34
N GLN A 91 -19.50 14.05 -49.09
CA GLN A 91 -18.35 14.75 -48.53
C GLN A 91 -18.75 15.99 -47.71
N GLN A 92 -19.73 16.76 -48.20
CA GLN A 92 -20.30 17.91 -47.48
C GLN A 92 -21.00 17.47 -46.20
N ARG A 93 -21.79 16.39 -46.26
CA ARG A 93 -22.44 15.80 -45.08
C ARG A 93 -21.42 15.36 -44.04
N GLN A 94 -20.39 14.62 -44.47
CA GLN A 94 -19.34 14.14 -43.58
C GLN A 94 -18.58 15.30 -42.91
N LEU A 95 -18.30 16.38 -43.65
CA LEU A 95 -17.67 17.58 -43.11
C LEU A 95 -18.55 18.26 -42.05
N VAL A 96 -19.86 18.37 -42.28
CA VAL A 96 -20.83 18.96 -41.33
C VAL A 96 -21.00 18.07 -40.09
N GLN A 97 -21.12 16.75 -40.25
CA GLN A 97 -21.22 15.79 -39.15
C GLN A 97 -19.96 15.79 -38.27
N ASN A 98 -18.78 15.82 -38.88
CA ASN A 98 -17.53 15.93 -38.14
C ASN A 98 -17.42 17.28 -37.44
N GLY A 99 -17.86 18.37 -38.07
CA GLY A 99 -17.95 19.68 -37.46
C GLY A 99 -18.85 19.68 -36.22
N GLU A 100 -20.03 19.06 -36.28
CA GLU A 100 -20.94 18.89 -35.14
C GLU A 100 -20.30 18.08 -34.01
N ARG A 101 -19.65 16.96 -34.34
CA ARG A 101 -18.90 16.18 -33.35
C ARG A 101 -17.82 17.02 -32.67
N LEU A 102 -17.11 17.86 -33.43
CA LEU A 102 -16.11 18.78 -32.88
C LEU A 102 -16.74 19.82 -31.95
N VAL A 103 -17.94 20.34 -32.25
CA VAL A 103 -18.68 21.21 -31.32
C VAL A 103 -18.94 20.52 -29.99
N ALA A 104 -19.45 19.28 -30.04
CA ALA A 104 -19.73 18.51 -28.83
C ALA A 104 -18.46 18.25 -28.00
N LEU A 105 -17.39 17.75 -28.63
CA LEU A 105 -16.11 17.50 -27.98
C LEU A 105 -15.47 18.78 -27.40
N THR A 106 -15.55 19.90 -28.13
CA THR A 106 -15.02 21.20 -27.66
C THR A 106 -15.77 21.67 -26.42
N LYS A 107 -17.10 21.54 -26.41
CA LYS A 107 -17.93 21.93 -25.26
C LYS A 107 -17.66 21.05 -24.05
N GLU A 108 -17.64 19.72 -24.22
CA GLU A 108 -17.34 18.78 -23.13
C GLU A 108 -15.93 19.02 -22.57
N ALA A 109 -14.93 19.24 -23.43
CA ALA A 109 -13.58 19.57 -22.99
C ALA A 109 -13.53 20.89 -22.20
N THR A 110 -14.27 21.91 -22.65
CA THR A 110 -14.37 23.21 -21.97
C THR A 110 -14.98 23.06 -20.58
N ASP A 111 -16.08 22.31 -20.47
CA ASP A 111 -16.75 22.05 -19.19
C ASP A 111 -15.82 21.33 -18.20
N GLU A 112 -15.07 20.33 -18.66
CA GLU A 112 -14.11 19.61 -17.82
C GLU A 112 -12.90 20.48 -17.41
N LEU A 113 -12.44 21.40 -18.27
CA LEU A 113 -11.45 22.42 -17.91
C LEU A 113 -11.97 23.34 -16.80
N THR A 114 -13.22 23.82 -16.91
CA THR A 114 -13.85 24.69 -15.89
C THR A 114 -14.05 23.95 -14.56
N LYS A 115 -14.33 22.64 -14.60
CA LYS A 115 -14.39 21.76 -13.42
C LYS A 115 -13.01 21.40 -12.85
N LYS A 116 -11.92 21.84 -13.48
CA LYS A 116 -10.52 21.49 -13.13
C LYS A 116 -10.21 19.99 -13.25
N ASN A 117 -10.95 19.26 -14.07
CA ASN A 117 -10.68 17.87 -14.41
C ASN A 117 -9.75 17.80 -15.63
N PHE A 118 -8.48 18.15 -15.41
CA PHE A 118 -7.52 18.36 -16.50
C PHE A 118 -7.21 17.09 -17.30
N ASP A 119 -7.21 15.92 -16.67
CA ASP A 119 -6.92 14.65 -17.36
C ASP A 119 -8.03 14.28 -18.34
N ARG A 120 -9.29 14.39 -17.91
CA ARG A 120 -10.44 14.16 -18.78
C ARG A 120 -10.51 15.18 -19.90
N ALA A 121 -10.33 16.46 -19.58
CA ALA A 121 -10.28 17.53 -20.57
C ALA A 121 -9.18 17.27 -21.62
N ARG A 122 -7.98 16.87 -21.20
CA ARG A 122 -6.86 16.52 -22.09
C ARG A 122 -7.22 15.37 -23.02
N SER A 123 -7.82 14.30 -22.51
CA SER A 123 -8.25 13.16 -23.32
C SER A 123 -9.28 13.56 -24.39
N LEU A 124 -10.25 14.40 -24.03
CA LEU A 124 -11.26 14.95 -24.95
C LEU A 124 -10.64 15.86 -26.02
N MET A 125 -9.69 16.72 -25.64
CA MET A 125 -8.97 17.58 -26.60
C MET A 125 -8.12 16.76 -27.58
N ILE A 126 -7.50 15.67 -27.13
CA ILE A 126 -6.74 14.75 -28.00
C ILE A 126 -7.67 14.06 -29.00
N GLU A 127 -8.83 13.56 -28.55
CA GLU A 127 -9.83 12.98 -29.45
C GLU A 127 -10.33 14.01 -30.46
N GLY A 128 -10.63 15.23 -29.99
CA GLY A 128 -11.03 16.34 -30.83
C GLY A 128 -9.97 16.70 -31.88
N ASP A 129 -8.69 16.71 -31.50
CA ASP A 129 -7.59 17.00 -32.43
C ASP A 129 -7.45 15.93 -33.52
N ILE A 130 -7.57 14.65 -33.14
CA ILE A 130 -7.56 13.53 -34.09
C ILE A 130 -8.70 13.70 -35.10
N VAL A 131 -9.93 13.95 -34.64
CA VAL A 131 -11.11 14.17 -35.50
C VAL A 131 -10.92 15.40 -36.39
N ALA A 132 -10.42 16.51 -35.85
CA ALA A 132 -10.23 17.76 -36.60
C ALA A 132 -9.19 17.60 -37.72
N TYR A 133 -8.11 16.87 -37.42
CA TYR A 133 -7.09 16.53 -38.39
C TYR A 133 -7.64 15.61 -39.49
N ASP A 134 -8.26 14.50 -39.14
CA ASP A 134 -8.81 13.56 -40.14
C ASP A 134 -9.85 14.25 -41.02
N THR A 135 -10.69 15.12 -40.44
CA THR A 135 -11.67 15.92 -41.18
C THR A 135 -10.98 16.86 -42.17
N SER A 136 -10.02 17.67 -41.71
CA SER A 136 -9.30 18.63 -42.56
C SER A 136 -8.51 17.96 -43.67
N TYR A 137 -7.93 16.79 -43.42
CA TYR A 137 -7.01 16.11 -44.33
C TYR A 137 -7.64 14.95 -45.13
N SER A 138 -8.94 14.68 -44.90
CA SER A 138 -9.79 13.88 -45.80
C SER A 138 -10.20 14.64 -47.06
N LEU A 139 -10.10 15.97 -47.04
CA LEU A 139 -10.45 16.81 -48.18
C LEU A 139 -9.49 16.60 -49.38
N PRO A 140 -9.99 16.72 -50.63
CA PRO A 140 -9.19 16.56 -51.83
C PRO A 140 -7.92 17.40 -51.81
N CYS A 141 -6.84 16.83 -52.35
CA CYS A 141 -5.59 17.54 -52.62
C CYS A 141 -4.82 18.02 -51.37
N ARG A 142 -5.10 17.47 -50.18
CA ARG A 142 -4.29 17.69 -48.98
C ARG A 142 -3.36 16.52 -48.70
N THR A 143 -2.14 16.87 -48.31
CA THR A 143 -1.12 15.89 -47.91
C THR A 143 -1.32 15.53 -46.45
N THR A 144 -1.52 14.26 -46.15
CA THR A 144 -1.77 13.75 -44.81
C THR A 144 -0.52 13.03 -44.29
N LYS A 145 -0.09 13.39 -43.08
CA LYS A 145 1.10 12.84 -42.43
C LYS A 145 0.68 12.14 -41.13
N PRO A 146 1.23 10.96 -40.80
CA PRO A 146 0.95 10.33 -39.52
C PRO A 146 1.43 11.18 -38.34
N ARG A 147 0.68 11.19 -37.24
CA ARG A 147 1.02 11.92 -36.02
C ARG A 147 0.73 11.07 -34.79
N VAL A 148 1.64 11.10 -33.82
CA VAL A 148 1.41 10.56 -32.48
C VAL A 148 0.88 11.70 -31.61
N MET A 149 -0.23 11.47 -30.92
CA MET A 149 -0.87 12.46 -30.06
C MET A 149 -0.79 12.09 -28.58
N GLN A 150 -0.88 10.79 -28.27
CA GLN A 150 -0.90 10.31 -26.90
C GLN A 150 -0.30 8.91 -26.81
N VAL A 151 0.34 8.64 -25.69
CA VAL A 151 0.89 7.34 -25.32
C VAL A 151 0.40 7.03 -23.91
N GLU A 152 -0.22 5.88 -23.73
CA GLU A 152 -0.74 5.41 -22.44
C GLU A 152 -0.47 3.92 -22.24
N PRO A 153 -0.04 3.48 -21.05
CA PRO A 153 0.44 4.32 -19.95
C PRO A 153 1.82 4.95 -20.26
N VAL A 154 2.13 6.06 -19.59
CA VAL A 154 3.44 6.76 -19.71
C VAL A 154 4.50 6.10 -18.82
N GLU A 155 4.05 5.40 -17.77
CA GLU A 155 4.88 4.63 -16.86
C GLU A 155 4.32 3.21 -16.72
N ILE A 156 5.20 2.21 -16.78
CA ILE A 156 4.86 0.79 -16.55
C ILE A 156 5.78 0.20 -15.50
N SER A 157 5.36 -0.90 -14.89
CA SER A 157 6.18 -1.63 -13.93
C SER A 157 6.84 -2.84 -14.58
N ALA A 158 8.07 -3.15 -14.18
CA ALA A 158 8.83 -4.28 -14.75
C ALA A 158 8.30 -5.66 -14.32
N ASP A 159 7.42 -5.72 -13.31
CA ASP A 159 6.67 -6.90 -12.88
C ASP A 159 5.28 -7.04 -13.52
N ASP A 160 4.83 -6.06 -14.31
CA ASP A 160 3.59 -6.18 -15.05
C ASP A 160 3.67 -7.36 -16.04
N GLU A 161 2.66 -8.24 -16.02
CA GLU A 161 2.54 -9.30 -17.02
C GLU A 161 2.14 -8.68 -18.36
N ALA A 162 3.12 -8.60 -19.28
CA ALA A 162 2.93 -8.13 -20.66
C ALA A 162 2.16 -6.79 -20.76
N PRO A 163 2.69 -5.69 -20.21
CA PRO A 163 2.01 -4.41 -20.20
C PRO A 163 1.74 -3.95 -21.63
N VAL A 164 0.52 -3.46 -21.86
CA VAL A 164 0.05 -3.00 -23.17
C VAL A 164 0.17 -1.49 -23.25
N ILE A 165 0.88 -1.03 -24.27
CA ILE A 165 0.99 0.40 -24.61
C ILE A 165 -0.01 0.71 -25.71
N HIS A 166 -0.81 1.73 -25.49
CA HIS A 166 -1.76 2.34 -26.42
C HIS A 166 -1.20 3.66 -26.92
N VAL A 167 -1.05 3.77 -28.24
CA VAL A 167 -0.61 5.00 -28.90
C VAL A 167 -1.76 5.52 -29.73
N ARG A 168 -2.31 6.67 -29.34
CA ARG A 168 -3.37 7.36 -30.09
C ARG A 168 -2.78 8.42 -30.99
N GLY A 169 -3.41 8.61 -32.15
CA GLY A 169 -2.91 9.55 -33.15
C GLY A 169 -3.71 9.51 -34.44
N ASN A 170 -3.08 9.96 -35.52
CA ASN A 170 -3.60 9.83 -36.88
C ASN A 170 -2.64 8.92 -37.63
N PHE A 171 -3.02 7.67 -37.87
CA PHE A 171 -2.19 6.68 -38.53
C PHE A 171 -2.86 6.27 -39.84
N LEU A 172 -2.31 6.71 -40.97
CA LEU A 172 -2.83 6.30 -42.27
C LEU A 172 -2.35 4.88 -42.54
N LEU A 173 -3.18 3.87 -42.26
CA LEU A 173 -2.78 2.49 -42.36
C LEU A 173 -2.92 1.94 -43.79
N GLN A 174 -2.20 2.52 -44.74
CA GLN A 174 -2.04 1.92 -46.06
C GLN A 174 -0.79 1.04 -46.11
N GLY A 175 -0.97 -0.28 -45.93
CA GLY A 175 0.10 -1.26 -46.17
C GLY A 175 0.19 -2.40 -45.16
N LYS A 176 0.80 -3.51 -45.61
CA LYS A 176 1.12 -4.68 -44.78
C LYS A 176 2.49 -4.46 -44.12
N GLY A 177 2.49 -4.35 -42.79
CA GLY A 177 3.70 -4.37 -41.97
C GLY A 177 3.94 -3.11 -41.14
N LEU A 178 2.95 -2.67 -40.33
CA LEU A 178 3.28 -1.86 -39.15
C LEU A 178 4.12 -2.76 -38.24
N LYS A 179 5.30 -2.29 -37.87
CA LYS A 179 6.16 -2.96 -36.89
C LYS A 179 6.42 -2.00 -35.75
N VAL A 180 6.36 -2.52 -34.54
CA VAL A 180 6.77 -1.78 -33.35
C VAL A 180 8.03 -2.45 -32.85
N SER A 181 9.08 -1.66 -32.63
CA SER A 181 10.37 -2.20 -32.19
C SER A 181 10.97 -1.42 -31.02
N PHE A 182 11.57 -2.16 -30.10
CA PHE A 182 12.36 -1.67 -28.98
C PHE A 182 13.83 -1.88 -29.31
N ALA A 183 14.49 -0.85 -29.84
CA ALA A 183 15.82 -0.95 -30.42
C ALA A 183 15.94 -2.03 -31.52
N LYS A 184 16.19 -3.29 -31.15
CA LYS A 184 16.26 -4.44 -32.08
C LYS A 184 15.23 -5.53 -31.80
N THR A 185 14.41 -5.39 -30.77
CA THR A 185 13.40 -6.38 -30.37
C THR A 185 12.05 -5.96 -30.93
N GLU A 186 11.45 -6.79 -31.79
CA GLU A 186 10.11 -6.55 -32.33
C GLU A 186 9.05 -6.84 -31.25
N ALA A 187 8.11 -5.91 -31.09
CA ALA A 187 6.99 -6.02 -30.17
C ALA A 187 5.77 -6.63 -30.87
N GLN A 188 4.94 -7.33 -30.11
CA GLN A 188 3.69 -7.85 -30.64
C GLN A 188 2.65 -6.73 -30.74
N VAL A 189 2.25 -6.39 -31.97
CA VAL A 189 1.11 -5.51 -32.21
C VAL A 189 -0.18 -6.28 -31.93
N LEU A 190 -0.95 -5.80 -30.97
CA LEU A 190 -2.21 -6.41 -30.53
C LEU A 190 -3.39 -5.84 -31.30
N GLN A 191 -3.43 -4.52 -31.46
CA GLN A 191 -4.48 -3.80 -32.16
C GLN A 191 -3.89 -2.70 -33.02
N ARG A 192 -4.54 -2.47 -34.16
CA ARG A 192 -4.14 -1.45 -35.12
C ARG A 192 -5.39 -0.90 -35.81
N THR A 193 -5.63 0.40 -35.63
CA THR A 193 -6.69 1.19 -36.27
C THR A 193 -6.11 2.50 -36.79
N ASP A 194 -6.89 3.25 -37.58
CA ASP A 194 -6.43 4.54 -38.11
C ASP A 194 -6.16 5.58 -37.02
N THR A 195 -6.65 5.35 -35.79
CA THR A 195 -6.51 6.30 -34.67
C THR A 195 -5.77 5.76 -33.45
N GLU A 196 -5.48 4.46 -33.43
CA GLU A 196 -4.87 3.79 -32.27
C GLU A 196 -4.03 2.58 -32.69
N ILE A 197 -2.83 2.47 -32.10
CA ILE A 197 -1.94 1.33 -32.19
C ILE A 197 -1.70 0.82 -30.77
N SER A 198 -1.96 -0.46 -30.53
CA SER A 198 -1.71 -1.10 -29.23
C SER A 198 -0.71 -2.24 -29.38
N PHE A 199 0.30 -2.30 -28.52
CA PHE A 199 1.33 -3.33 -28.55
C PHE A 199 1.76 -3.75 -27.14
N ALA A 200 2.16 -5.01 -27.00
CA ALA A 200 2.72 -5.52 -25.75
C ALA A 200 4.22 -5.24 -25.67
N VAL A 201 4.70 -4.83 -24.49
CA VAL A 201 6.14 -4.69 -24.23
C VAL A 201 6.77 -6.08 -24.10
N PRO A 202 7.83 -6.41 -24.87
CA PRO A 202 8.50 -7.70 -24.76
C PRO A 202 9.10 -7.93 -23.37
N GLN A 203 9.02 -9.16 -22.87
CA GLN A 203 9.59 -9.51 -21.55
C GLN A 203 11.07 -9.18 -21.43
N SER A 204 11.86 -9.36 -22.51
CA SER A 204 13.28 -9.03 -22.52
C SER A 204 13.55 -7.56 -22.20
N VAL A 205 12.61 -6.67 -22.54
CA VAL A 205 12.71 -5.22 -22.28
C VAL A 205 12.36 -4.91 -20.82
N LEU A 206 11.41 -5.65 -20.23
CA LEU A 206 11.06 -5.55 -18.81
C LEU A 206 12.17 -6.08 -17.91
N ASP A 207 12.82 -7.18 -18.31
CA ASP A 207 13.90 -7.82 -17.55
C ASP A 207 15.10 -6.86 -17.36
N ASP A 208 15.42 -6.05 -18.37
CA ASP A 208 16.46 -5.02 -18.30
C ASP A 208 16.14 -3.90 -17.28
N ALA A 209 14.87 -3.72 -16.93
CA ALA A 209 14.37 -2.68 -16.02
C ALA A 209 14.22 -3.14 -14.56
N LYS A 210 14.47 -4.42 -14.23
CA LYS A 210 14.20 -4.96 -12.88
C LYS A 210 15.03 -4.33 -11.78
N GLY A 211 16.25 -3.86 -12.10
CA GLY A 211 17.14 -3.26 -11.11
C GLY A 211 17.07 -1.73 -11.03
N LYS A 212 16.60 -1.06 -12.09
CA LYS A 212 16.64 0.41 -12.17
C LYS A 212 15.58 0.94 -13.12
N GLN A 213 15.16 2.18 -12.88
CA GLN A 213 14.27 2.88 -13.79
C GLN A 213 14.99 3.13 -15.12
N ILE A 214 14.33 2.81 -16.23
CA ILE A 214 14.85 3.04 -17.58
C ILE A 214 13.82 3.76 -18.44
N ALA A 215 14.29 4.76 -19.19
CA ALA A 215 13.51 5.39 -20.25
C ALA A 215 13.65 4.58 -21.52
N ILE A 216 12.53 4.17 -22.10
CA ILE A 216 12.51 3.34 -23.30
C ILE A 216 11.76 4.06 -24.40
N SER A 217 12.21 3.81 -25.63
CA SER A 217 11.59 4.32 -26.83
C SER A 217 11.17 3.15 -27.71
N ALA A 218 9.91 3.12 -28.13
CA ALA A 218 9.43 2.21 -29.17
C ALA A 218 9.36 2.96 -30.51
N THR A 219 9.86 2.35 -31.58
CA THR A 219 9.81 2.91 -32.94
C THR A 219 8.61 2.33 -33.68
N LEU A 220 7.82 3.19 -34.34
CA LEU A 220 6.65 2.79 -35.14
C LEU A 220 7.01 2.78 -36.64
N ASP A 221 7.48 1.65 -37.13
CA ASP A 221 7.91 1.45 -38.51
C ASP A 221 6.76 1.06 -39.44
N GLY A 222 6.86 1.42 -40.72
CA GLY A 222 5.84 1.07 -41.73
C GLY A 222 4.66 2.03 -41.81
N LEU A 223 4.74 3.19 -41.15
CA LEU A 223 3.80 4.30 -41.31
C LEU A 223 4.04 5.07 -42.61
N THR A 224 2.95 5.46 -43.29
CA THR A 224 3.00 6.10 -44.62
C THR A 224 2.42 7.51 -44.62
N THR A 225 3.05 8.41 -45.38
CA THR A 225 2.53 9.73 -45.73
C THR A 225 1.82 9.67 -47.07
N ILE A 226 0.61 10.23 -47.14
CA ILE A 226 -0.15 10.35 -48.38
C ILE A 226 0.01 11.78 -48.91
N THR A 227 0.78 11.94 -49.99
CA THR A 227 0.95 13.23 -50.66
C THR A 227 -0.08 13.38 -51.76
N ARG A 228 -0.96 14.37 -51.66
CA ARG A 228 -1.91 14.72 -52.72
C ARG A 228 -1.53 16.06 -53.32
N LYS A 229 -1.47 16.12 -54.65
CA LYS A 229 -1.17 17.34 -55.41
C LYS A 229 -2.24 17.58 -56.46
N ILE A 230 -2.65 18.85 -56.61
CA ILE A 230 -3.51 19.29 -57.71
C ILE A 230 -2.74 19.05 -59.01
N ARG A 231 -3.32 18.30 -59.94
CA ARG A 231 -2.88 18.30 -61.32
C ARG A 231 -3.86 19.13 -62.13
N PHE A 232 -3.33 20.16 -62.80
CA PHE A 232 -4.10 20.98 -63.72
C PHE A 232 -4.82 20.03 -64.69
N VAL A 233 -6.16 20.08 -64.73
CA VAL A 233 -7.08 19.29 -65.59
C VAL A 233 -7.51 17.89 -65.09
N LEU A 234 -6.77 17.17 -64.22
CA LEU A 234 -7.06 15.75 -63.88
C LEU A 234 -7.44 15.46 -62.41
N GLY A 235 -7.79 16.49 -61.63
CA GLY A 235 -8.11 16.32 -60.21
C GLY A 235 -6.86 16.11 -59.33
N CYS A 236 -7.03 15.48 -58.17
CA CYS A 236 -5.97 15.28 -57.19
C CYS A 236 -5.19 13.99 -57.47
N SER A 237 -3.88 14.09 -57.78
CA SER A 237 -3.03 12.90 -57.84
C SER A 237 -2.55 12.52 -56.44
N GLU A 238 -2.74 11.27 -56.06
CA GLU A 238 -2.29 10.69 -54.80
C GLU A 238 -0.97 9.92 -54.97
N LYS A 239 -0.03 10.11 -54.04
CA LYS A 239 1.18 9.30 -53.92
C LYS A 239 1.39 8.94 -52.45
N SER A 240 1.42 7.64 -52.14
CA SER A 240 1.83 7.15 -50.83
C SER A 240 3.34 6.93 -50.78
N ARG A 241 3.98 7.32 -49.68
CA ARG A 241 5.41 7.10 -49.39
C ARG A 241 5.59 6.72 -47.93
N SER A 242 6.49 5.79 -47.65
CA SER A 242 6.94 5.54 -46.27
C SER A 242 7.52 6.82 -45.66
N LEU A 243 7.34 7.01 -44.35
CA LEU A 243 7.99 8.09 -43.63
C LEU A 243 9.51 7.95 -43.70
N GLU A 244 10.21 9.07 -43.94
CA GLU A 244 11.68 9.14 -43.94
C GLU A 244 12.27 8.89 -42.55
N THR A 245 11.52 9.22 -41.50
CA THR A 245 11.88 8.99 -40.10
C THR A 245 10.69 8.38 -39.39
N ALA A 246 10.85 7.17 -38.87
CA ALA A 246 9.83 6.51 -38.08
C ALA A 246 9.64 7.28 -36.76
N PRO A 247 8.39 7.61 -36.38
CA PRO A 247 8.14 8.27 -35.10
C PRO A 247 8.46 7.29 -33.97
N SER A 248 8.98 7.84 -32.89
CA SER A 248 9.27 7.08 -31.68
C SER A 248 8.41 7.57 -30.53
N VAL A 249 7.97 6.63 -29.69
CA VAL A 249 7.17 6.88 -28.51
C VAL A 249 7.98 6.54 -27.28
N GLN A 250 8.02 7.44 -26.32
CA GLN A 250 8.81 7.29 -25.09
C GLN A 250 7.89 6.98 -23.91
N PHE A 251 8.37 6.14 -23.01
CA PHE A 251 7.75 5.84 -21.74
C PHE A 251 8.79 5.35 -20.73
N LEU A 252 8.42 5.30 -19.46
CA LEU A 252 9.30 4.89 -18.36
C LEU A 252 8.94 3.49 -17.90
N ILE A 253 9.95 2.65 -17.69
CA ILE A 253 9.80 1.38 -17.00
C ILE A 253 10.41 1.52 -15.61
N ASN A 254 9.56 1.34 -14.61
CA ASN A 254 9.94 1.36 -13.21
C ASN A 254 10.34 -0.06 -12.75
N PRO A 255 11.36 -0.21 -11.91
CA PRO A 255 11.64 -1.49 -11.26
C PRO A 255 10.46 -1.86 -10.35
N PRO A 256 10.29 -3.17 -10.05
CA PRO A 256 9.19 -3.62 -9.21
C PRO A 256 9.28 -3.03 -7.80
N ILE A 257 8.13 -2.96 -7.13
CA ILE A 257 8.11 -2.61 -5.71
C ILE A 257 8.53 -3.83 -4.90
N THR A 258 9.51 -3.63 -4.02
CA THR A 258 9.94 -4.63 -3.03
C THR A 258 9.83 -4.04 -1.64
N PHE A 259 9.78 -4.90 -0.62
CA PHE A 259 9.79 -4.48 0.77
C PHE A 259 11.01 -5.05 1.47
N HIS A 260 11.76 -4.22 2.17
CA HIS A 260 12.81 -4.66 3.06
C HIS A 260 12.30 -4.54 4.50
N VAL A 261 12.34 -5.65 5.23
CA VAL A 261 11.84 -5.78 6.60
C VAL A 261 13.01 -6.12 7.50
N GLN A 262 13.25 -5.28 8.51
CA GLN A 262 14.30 -5.51 9.50
C GLN A 262 13.80 -5.20 10.90
N GLY A 263 14.27 -5.89 11.93
CA GLY A 263 13.84 -5.62 13.29
C GLY A 263 14.11 -6.74 14.27
N THR A 264 13.38 -6.76 15.38
CA THR A 264 13.53 -7.75 16.43
C THR A 264 12.20 -8.29 16.92
N LEU A 265 12.21 -9.58 17.27
CA LEU A 265 11.16 -10.27 18.01
C LEU A 265 11.73 -10.82 19.30
N THR A 266 11.11 -10.50 20.42
CA THR A 266 11.47 -11.05 21.72
C THR A 266 10.27 -11.71 22.36
N THR A 267 10.49 -12.90 22.89
CA THR A 267 9.52 -13.62 23.72
C THR A 267 9.97 -13.56 25.17
N SER A 268 9.03 -13.34 26.07
CA SER A 268 9.28 -13.33 27.51
C SER A 268 8.19 -14.11 28.24
N HIS A 269 8.50 -14.60 29.42
CA HIS A 269 7.56 -15.33 30.27
C HIS A 269 7.76 -14.95 31.73
N LEU A 270 6.71 -15.10 32.52
CA LEU A 270 6.78 -14.86 33.96
C LEU A 270 7.40 -16.06 34.66
N VAL A 271 8.45 -15.83 35.43
CA VAL A 271 9.08 -16.82 36.29
C VAL A 271 8.92 -16.38 37.73
N ASP A 272 8.41 -17.30 38.56
CA ASP A 272 8.40 -17.13 40.01
C ASP A 272 9.85 -17.19 40.52
N THR A 273 10.33 -16.09 41.09
CA THR A 273 11.68 -15.98 41.68
C THR A 273 11.55 -15.79 43.19
N VAL A 274 12.33 -16.56 43.94
CA VAL A 274 12.38 -16.45 45.40
C VAL A 274 13.57 -15.59 45.80
N LEU A 275 13.32 -14.52 46.54
CA LEU A 275 14.33 -13.54 46.96
C LEU A 275 14.29 -13.34 48.49
N PRO A 276 15.44 -13.14 49.14
CA PRO A 276 15.48 -12.79 50.56
C PRO A 276 14.91 -11.38 50.78
N ASP A 277 14.04 -11.20 51.77
CA ASP A 277 13.37 -9.91 52.04
C ASP A 277 13.73 -9.33 53.41
N LEU A 278 13.55 -10.09 54.49
CA LEU A 278 13.81 -9.63 55.86
C LEU A 278 14.70 -10.61 56.63
N LYS A 279 15.79 -10.10 57.23
CA LYS A 279 16.68 -10.85 58.11
C LYS A 279 16.69 -10.24 59.51
N GLY A 280 16.71 -11.07 60.55
CA GLY A 280 16.87 -10.60 61.91
C GLY A 280 17.25 -11.68 62.90
N GLN A 281 17.33 -11.27 64.17
CA GLN A 281 17.59 -12.16 65.30
C GLN A 281 16.49 -11.97 66.34
N PHE A 282 16.03 -13.08 66.90
CA PHE A 282 15.13 -13.09 68.03
C PHE A 282 15.84 -13.63 69.27
N SER A 283 15.60 -12.97 70.40
CA SER A 283 16.10 -13.42 71.70
C SER A 283 15.12 -13.01 72.77
N ASN A 284 14.58 -13.98 73.50
CA ASN A 284 13.81 -13.74 74.71
C ASN A 284 14.46 -14.47 75.88
N THR A 285 14.78 -13.72 76.93
CA THR A 285 15.27 -14.25 78.20
C THR A 285 14.20 -14.02 79.26
N GLY A 286 13.77 -15.07 79.96
CA GLY A 286 12.69 -15.07 80.96
C GLY A 286 12.60 -13.82 81.85
N ASN A 287 11.37 -13.39 82.14
CA ASN A 287 11.05 -12.15 82.87
C ASN A 287 11.42 -12.16 84.36
N GLY A 288 11.84 -13.30 84.91
CA GLY A 288 12.62 -13.33 86.15
C GLY A 288 12.17 -14.36 87.18
N HIS A 289 11.10 -15.11 86.96
CA HIS A 289 10.68 -16.17 87.86
C HIS A 289 11.28 -17.53 87.47
N CYS A 290 11.59 -18.35 88.46
CA CYS A 290 12.27 -19.64 88.24
C CYS A 290 11.40 -20.67 87.52
N ASP A 291 10.08 -20.50 87.62
CA ASP A 291 9.05 -21.42 87.13
C ASP A 291 8.19 -20.77 86.00
N ASP A 292 8.73 -19.74 85.33
CA ASP A 292 8.03 -19.05 84.23
C ASP A 292 7.61 -20.04 83.13
N SER A 293 6.40 -19.87 82.58
CA SER A 293 5.94 -20.60 81.40
C SER A 293 5.00 -19.70 80.61
N TYR A 294 5.46 -19.23 79.45
CA TYR A 294 4.68 -18.31 78.62
C TYR A 294 5.06 -18.39 77.15
N SER A 295 4.13 -17.95 76.29
CA SER A 295 4.32 -17.86 74.84
C SER A 295 5.08 -16.59 74.49
N VAL A 296 6.03 -16.71 73.56
CA VAL A 296 6.83 -15.60 73.01
C VAL A 296 6.70 -15.52 71.50
N ASP A 297 5.50 -15.79 71.03
CA ASP A 297 5.19 -15.89 69.61
C ASP A 297 5.50 -14.58 68.86
N GLN A 298 6.04 -14.72 67.65
CA GLN A 298 6.39 -13.59 66.79
C GLN A 298 5.68 -13.70 65.44
N ASN A 299 5.24 -12.56 64.93
CA ASN A 299 4.80 -12.43 63.54
C ASN A 299 5.84 -11.62 62.78
N TYR A 300 6.38 -12.20 61.72
CA TYR A 300 7.27 -11.52 60.79
C TYR A 300 6.54 -11.31 59.48
N CYS A 301 6.54 -10.08 58.97
CA CYS A 301 5.91 -9.73 57.72
C CYS A 301 6.95 -9.25 56.71
N LEU A 302 6.67 -9.49 55.42
CA LEU A 302 7.45 -8.91 54.32
C LEU A 302 7.44 -7.38 54.41
N ILE A 303 8.57 -6.77 54.03
CA ILE A 303 8.74 -5.31 53.97
C ILE A 303 7.97 -4.74 52.77
N ASP A 304 8.06 -5.42 51.63
CA ASP A 304 7.35 -5.09 50.41
C ASP A 304 6.08 -5.93 50.27
N LYS A 305 4.93 -5.27 50.09
CA LYS A 305 3.63 -5.94 49.91
C LYS A 305 3.35 -6.36 48.46
N ASN A 306 4.24 -6.02 47.52
CA ASN A 306 4.04 -6.33 46.11
C ASN A 306 4.31 -7.80 45.77
N GLY A 307 5.02 -8.53 46.66
CA GLY A 307 5.31 -9.96 46.54
C GLY A 307 4.56 -10.81 47.57
N GLY A 308 4.38 -12.10 47.27
CA GLY A 308 3.80 -13.07 48.20
C GLY A 308 4.86 -13.66 49.15
N PHE A 309 4.47 -14.07 50.35
CA PHE A 309 5.32 -14.88 51.22
C PHE A 309 5.59 -16.25 50.59
N ASP A 310 6.84 -16.69 50.62
CA ASP A 310 7.23 -18.03 50.17
C ASP A 310 7.50 -18.96 51.36
N HIS A 311 8.58 -18.70 52.09
CA HIS A 311 8.96 -19.43 53.30
C HIS A 311 9.81 -18.56 54.23
N VAL A 312 10.09 -19.08 55.43
CA VAL A 312 11.05 -18.50 56.37
C VAL A 312 12.03 -19.59 56.81
N ASP A 313 13.30 -19.24 56.81
CA ASP A 313 14.35 -20.07 57.36
C ASP A 313 14.68 -19.63 58.78
N ILE A 314 14.70 -20.61 59.69
CA ILE A 314 15.17 -20.44 61.07
C ILE A 314 16.54 -21.11 61.19
N SER A 315 17.53 -20.34 61.63
CA SER A 315 18.89 -20.80 61.80
C SER A 315 19.41 -20.49 63.21
N ASN A 316 20.45 -21.20 63.62
CA ASN A 316 21.04 -21.12 64.96
C ASN A 316 20.02 -21.22 66.12
N PRO A 317 19.06 -22.17 66.08
CA PRO A 317 18.08 -22.30 67.14
C PRO A 317 18.77 -22.71 68.44
N SER A 318 18.48 -21.99 69.52
CA SER A 318 19.10 -22.25 70.81
C SER A 318 18.11 -21.96 71.94
N ALA A 319 18.01 -22.87 72.89
CA ALA A 319 17.05 -22.79 73.98
C ALA A 319 17.54 -23.57 75.21
N ASN A 320 16.98 -23.28 76.39
CA ASN A 320 17.23 -24.06 77.60
C ASN A 320 15.95 -24.38 78.38
N CYS A 321 16.06 -25.33 79.32
CA CYS A 321 15.06 -25.56 80.36
C CYS A 321 13.64 -25.90 79.89
N GLY A 322 13.53 -26.58 78.74
CA GLY A 322 12.24 -26.94 78.13
C GLY A 322 11.66 -25.86 77.24
N SER A 323 12.32 -24.69 77.13
CA SER A 323 11.99 -23.66 76.13
C SER A 323 12.20 -24.22 74.72
N SER A 324 11.37 -23.79 73.78
CA SER A 324 11.37 -24.32 72.43
C SER A 324 10.88 -23.30 71.40
N ILE A 325 11.33 -23.48 70.16
CA ILE A 325 10.74 -22.83 69.00
C ILE A 325 9.65 -23.77 68.48
N GLY A 326 8.44 -23.23 68.34
CA GLY A 326 7.27 -23.92 67.85
C GLY A 326 7.22 -23.99 66.31
N PRO A 327 6.15 -24.60 65.76
CA PRO A 327 5.98 -24.68 64.31
C PRO A 327 5.84 -23.29 63.70
N ILE A 328 6.35 -23.20 62.47
CA ILE A 328 6.26 -22.02 61.62
C ILE A 328 4.95 -22.16 60.83
N ASN A 329 4.05 -21.19 60.97
CA ASN A 329 2.75 -21.21 60.32
C ASN A 329 2.58 -19.96 59.45
N PRO A 330 2.16 -20.09 58.18
CA PRO A 330 1.76 -18.94 57.37
C PRO A 330 0.66 -18.14 58.08
N SER A 331 0.77 -16.81 58.03
CA SER A 331 -0.19 -15.87 58.63
C SER A 331 -0.65 -14.90 57.55
N GLY A 332 -1.56 -15.38 56.68
CA GLY A 332 -1.96 -14.68 55.45
C GLY A 332 -0.88 -14.70 54.36
N ASP A 333 -1.04 -13.85 53.35
CA ASP A 333 -0.22 -13.87 52.12
C ASP A 333 1.15 -13.19 52.27
N HIS A 334 1.40 -12.48 53.38
CA HIS A 334 2.59 -11.63 53.54
C HIS A 334 3.30 -11.78 54.88
N CYS A 335 2.81 -12.64 55.78
CA CYS A 335 3.41 -12.80 57.10
C CYS A 335 3.53 -14.26 57.48
N VAL A 336 4.43 -14.53 58.41
CA VAL A 336 4.63 -15.83 59.02
C VAL A 336 4.62 -15.70 60.53
N PHE A 337 3.90 -16.61 61.16
CA PHE A 337 3.86 -16.79 62.60
C PHE A 337 4.91 -17.82 63.01
N VAL A 338 5.81 -17.42 63.89
CA VAL A 338 6.80 -18.31 64.50
C VAL A 338 6.41 -18.48 65.97
N GLY A 339 5.91 -19.67 66.29
CA GLY A 339 5.57 -20.01 67.68
C GLY A 339 6.83 -20.07 68.54
N GLY A 340 6.75 -19.63 69.78
CA GLY A 340 7.87 -19.72 70.72
C GLY A 340 7.38 -19.92 72.14
N HIS A 341 8.05 -20.79 72.89
CA HIS A 341 7.72 -21.05 74.29
C HIS A 341 8.95 -20.88 75.18
N VAL A 342 8.82 -20.12 76.26
CA VAL A 342 9.86 -19.98 77.29
C VAL A 342 9.40 -20.69 78.55
N GLN A 343 10.25 -21.60 79.05
CA GLN A 343 10.04 -22.35 80.29
C GLN A 343 11.23 -22.17 81.25
N GLY A 344 10.93 -21.81 82.50
CA GLY A 344 11.88 -21.67 83.59
C GLY A 344 12.48 -23.02 84.03
N CYS A 345 13.71 -22.98 84.56
CA CYS A 345 14.47 -24.20 84.91
C CYS A 345 14.05 -24.83 86.25
N GLY A 346 13.05 -24.26 86.92
CA GLY A 346 12.62 -24.69 88.25
C GLY A 346 13.30 -23.92 89.38
N ALA A 347 12.61 -23.81 90.51
CA ALA A 347 13.22 -23.41 91.78
C ALA A 347 14.09 -24.54 92.40
N ILE A 348 15.20 -24.15 93.02
CA ILE A 348 15.95 -24.97 93.97
C ILE A 348 15.24 -24.84 95.32
N ARG A 349 14.73 -25.95 95.86
CA ARG A 349 14.21 -26.01 97.23
C ARG A 349 15.15 -26.86 98.08
N GLY A 350 15.81 -26.24 99.06
CA GLY A 350 16.58 -26.96 100.06
C GLY A 350 15.68 -27.74 101.03
N PRO A 351 16.25 -28.66 101.84
CA PRO A 351 15.50 -29.29 102.92
C PRO A 351 14.92 -28.19 103.83
N PHE A 352 13.63 -28.30 104.15
CA PHE A 352 12.83 -27.34 104.93
C PHE A 352 12.36 -26.03 104.23
N ASN A 353 12.42 -25.91 102.90
CA ASN A 353 11.86 -24.76 102.12
C ASN A 353 12.43 -23.36 102.48
N VAL A 354 13.55 -23.25 103.20
CA VAL A 354 14.06 -21.96 103.72
C VAL A 354 14.97 -21.21 102.72
N TRP A 355 15.50 -21.89 101.70
CA TRP A 355 16.33 -21.29 100.64
C TRP A 355 15.68 -21.57 99.29
N ALA A 356 15.18 -20.51 98.64
CA ALA A 356 14.64 -20.56 97.28
C ALA A 356 15.58 -19.80 96.33
N GLY A 357 16.36 -20.55 95.54
CA GLY A 357 17.14 -20.00 94.43
C GLY A 357 16.59 -20.49 93.09
N CYS A 358 16.85 -19.80 91.97
CA CYS A 358 16.49 -20.33 90.65
C CYS A 358 17.57 -21.27 90.12
N LYS A 359 17.19 -22.41 89.53
CA LYS A 359 18.14 -23.26 88.76
C LYS A 359 18.62 -22.60 87.46
N GLY A 360 17.92 -21.57 87.03
CA GLY A 360 18.19 -20.80 85.82
C GLY A 360 16.90 -20.23 85.27
N ARG A 361 17.02 -19.26 84.36
CA ARG A 361 15.89 -18.72 83.61
C ARG A 361 15.81 -19.42 82.26
N GLY A 362 14.58 -19.64 81.79
CA GLY A 362 14.31 -20.06 80.43
C GLY A 362 14.71 -18.98 79.43
N TRP A 363 15.16 -19.39 78.25
CA TRP A 363 15.36 -18.51 77.12
C TRP A 363 15.24 -19.28 75.81
N VAL A 364 14.94 -18.53 74.75
CA VAL A 364 14.94 -19.00 73.37
C VAL A 364 15.55 -17.93 72.48
N LYS A 365 16.40 -18.37 71.54
CA LYS A 365 17.09 -17.52 70.57
C LYS A 365 17.12 -18.20 69.22
N TYR A 366 16.97 -17.41 68.16
CA TYR A 366 17.14 -17.87 66.78
C TYR A 366 17.40 -16.71 65.83
N ASP A 367 18.04 -17.01 64.71
CA ASP A 367 18.13 -16.13 63.56
C ASP A 367 17.03 -16.49 62.56
N TYR A 368 16.46 -15.50 61.88
CA TYR A 368 15.42 -15.72 60.88
C TYR A 368 15.72 -14.99 59.57
N GLN A 369 15.33 -15.60 58.45
CA GLN A 369 15.35 -15.02 57.10
C GLN A 369 14.02 -15.31 56.40
N LEU A 370 13.25 -14.27 56.10
CA LEU A 370 12.04 -14.38 55.28
C LEU A 370 12.41 -14.30 53.81
N TYR A 371 11.74 -15.11 53.01
CA TYR A 371 11.81 -15.13 51.56
C TYR A 371 10.47 -14.72 50.96
N ARG A 372 10.54 -13.87 49.94
CA ARG A 372 9.38 -13.46 49.14
C ARG A 372 9.41 -14.12 47.78
N LYS A 373 8.23 -14.28 47.20
CA LYS A 373 7.99 -14.77 45.86
C LYS A 373 7.57 -13.61 44.96
N ASP A 374 8.44 -13.28 44.02
CA ASP A 374 8.20 -12.26 42.99
C ASP A 374 7.97 -12.92 41.63
N ARG A 375 7.16 -12.28 40.78
CA ARG A 375 7.00 -12.67 39.38
C ARG A 375 7.83 -11.76 38.50
N VAL A 376 8.91 -12.29 37.96
CA VAL A 376 9.83 -11.52 37.11
C VAL A 376 9.66 -11.95 35.66
N MET A 377 9.57 -10.96 34.78
CA MET A 377 9.56 -11.19 33.34
C MET A 377 10.96 -11.61 32.90
N THR A 378 11.10 -12.82 32.37
CA THR A 378 12.37 -13.36 31.90
C THR A 378 12.29 -13.63 30.40
N GLU A 379 13.32 -13.23 29.67
CA GLU A 379 13.42 -13.50 28.24
C GLU A 379 13.46 -15.01 27.98
N ALA A 380 12.58 -15.49 27.10
CA ALA A 380 12.49 -16.89 26.68
C ALA A 380 13.16 -17.11 25.31
N GLY A 381 13.33 -16.06 24.52
CA GLY A 381 14.01 -16.12 23.24
C GLY A 381 14.00 -14.78 22.51
N HIS A 382 14.95 -14.65 21.58
CA HIS A 382 15.15 -13.48 20.75
C HIS A 382 15.45 -13.90 19.32
N SER A 383 14.95 -13.14 18.36
CA SER A 383 15.24 -13.30 16.93
C SER A 383 15.36 -11.93 16.30
N ASP A 384 16.46 -11.73 15.60
CA ASP A 384 16.57 -10.67 14.61
C ASP A 384 15.73 -11.06 13.39
N ILE A 385 15.04 -10.08 12.83
CA ILE A 385 14.36 -10.17 11.55
C ILE A 385 15.22 -9.41 10.55
N GLU A 386 15.56 -10.07 9.46
CA GLU A 386 15.99 -9.42 8.23
C GLU A 386 15.43 -10.22 7.07
N LYS A 387 14.58 -9.59 6.26
CA LYS A 387 13.99 -10.22 5.09
C LYS A 387 13.78 -9.18 3.99
N GLU A 388 14.36 -9.47 2.84
CA GLU A 388 14.03 -8.81 1.59
C GLU A 388 12.86 -9.56 0.93
N GLY A 389 11.80 -8.84 0.64
CA GLY A 389 10.62 -9.36 -0.03
C GLY A 389 10.84 -9.50 -1.52
N ILE A 390 10.23 -10.52 -2.11
CA ILE A 390 10.15 -10.63 -3.57
C ILE A 390 9.10 -9.64 -4.11
N PRO A 391 9.19 -9.22 -5.39
CA PRO A 391 8.16 -8.40 -6.04
C PRO A 391 6.74 -8.92 -5.80
N GLY A 392 5.85 -8.05 -5.34
CA GLY A 392 4.45 -8.40 -5.05
C GLY A 392 4.20 -9.17 -3.75
N GLU A 393 5.24 -9.51 -2.98
CA GLU A 393 5.07 -10.10 -1.65
C GLU A 393 4.54 -9.06 -0.67
N THR A 394 3.30 -9.24 -0.24
CA THR A 394 2.60 -8.36 0.71
C THR A 394 2.49 -8.97 2.10
N LEU A 395 2.78 -10.26 2.26
CA LEU A 395 2.64 -10.98 3.51
C LEU A 395 3.97 -11.58 3.94
N PHE A 396 4.48 -11.13 5.08
CA PHE A 396 5.69 -11.66 5.71
C PHE A 396 5.28 -12.39 6.98
N SER A 397 5.94 -13.50 7.27
CA SER A 397 5.65 -14.29 8.47
C SER A 397 6.95 -14.79 9.07
N PHE A 398 7.07 -14.62 10.38
CA PHE A 398 8.25 -14.93 11.16
C PHE A 398 7.82 -15.79 12.35
N PRO A 399 8.41 -16.98 12.54
CA PRO A 399 8.12 -17.81 13.71
C PRO A 399 8.65 -17.13 14.97
N PHE A 400 7.98 -17.31 16.11
CA PHE A 400 8.55 -16.82 17.36
C PHE A 400 9.77 -17.63 17.79
N PRO A 401 10.79 -16.96 18.37
CA PRO A 401 11.87 -17.64 19.05
C PRO A 401 11.33 -18.17 20.39
N THR A 402 10.81 -19.40 20.40
CA THR A 402 10.33 -20.05 21.64
C THR A 402 11.29 -21.12 22.12
N ALA A 403 11.71 -21.06 23.39
CA ALA A 403 12.18 -22.24 24.10
C ALA A 403 11.03 -23.26 24.22
N ALA A 404 11.30 -24.52 23.86
CA ALA A 404 10.28 -25.55 23.77
C ALA A 404 9.47 -25.69 25.09
N GLY A 405 8.14 -25.58 25.00
CA GLY A 405 7.23 -26.14 26.02
C GLY A 405 6.25 -25.22 26.76
N LYS A 406 6.28 -23.88 26.60
CA LYS A 406 5.38 -22.97 27.37
C LYS A 406 4.70 -21.89 26.52
N LYS A 407 3.83 -22.26 25.58
CA LYS A 407 3.17 -21.29 24.69
C LYS A 407 2.14 -20.38 25.38
N GLU A 408 1.51 -20.83 26.47
CA GLU A 408 0.33 -20.16 27.04
C GLU A 408 0.64 -18.98 27.99
N GLU A 409 1.90 -18.83 28.43
CA GLU A 409 2.33 -17.75 29.34
C GLU A 409 3.35 -16.78 28.71
N MET A 410 3.52 -16.84 27.39
CA MET A 410 4.47 -15.99 26.68
C MET A 410 3.88 -14.62 26.37
N GLN A 411 4.63 -13.57 26.71
CA GLN A 411 4.43 -12.22 26.20
C GLN A 411 5.38 -11.98 25.03
N PHE A 412 4.92 -11.19 24.06
CA PHE A 412 5.63 -10.94 22.81
C PHE A 412 5.85 -9.46 22.65
N THR A 413 7.09 -9.06 22.39
CA THR A 413 7.46 -7.70 22.02
C THR A 413 8.10 -7.73 20.64
N PHE A 414 7.78 -6.74 19.81
CA PHE A 414 8.37 -6.59 18.49
C PHE A 414 8.65 -5.13 18.18
N ASN A 415 9.70 -4.91 17.39
CA ASN A 415 10.03 -3.63 16.80
C ASN A 415 10.60 -3.86 15.41
N VAL A 416 9.86 -3.45 14.38
CA VAL A 416 10.17 -3.76 12.98
C VAL A 416 10.11 -2.49 12.15
N ILE A 417 11.16 -2.27 11.37
CA ILE A 417 11.26 -1.23 10.35
C ILE A 417 10.96 -1.89 9.01
N VAL A 418 10.02 -1.29 8.28
CA VAL A 418 9.66 -1.69 6.93
C VAL A 418 10.04 -0.55 5.98
N GLN A 419 10.68 -0.89 4.88
CA GLN A 419 11.04 0.02 3.80
C GLN A 419 10.37 -0.46 2.51
N LYS A 420 9.51 0.36 1.93
CA LYS A 420 8.94 0.17 0.59
C LYS A 420 9.92 0.74 -0.43
N MET A 421 10.48 -0.11 -1.27
CA MET A 421 11.54 0.24 -2.21
C MET A 421 11.05 0.12 -3.65
N ARG A 422 11.68 0.88 -4.54
CA ARG A 422 11.57 0.76 -5.99
C ARG A 422 12.97 0.84 -6.57
N GLY A 423 13.56 -0.32 -6.87
CA GLY A 423 15.01 -0.44 -7.06
C GLY A 423 15.74 0.07 -5.81
N ASP A 424 16.76 0.91 -5.99
CA ASP A 424 17.55 1.46 -4.88
C ASP A 424 16.87 2.62 -4.13
N LYS A 425 15.68 3.05 -4.56
CA LYS A 425 14.98 4.20 -3.97
C LYS A 425 13.97 3.76 -2.91
N VAL A 426 14.15 4.25 -1.69
CA VAL A 426 13.13 4.15 -0.64
C VAL A 426 11.99 5.12 -0.97
N LEU A 427 10.79 4.56 -1.18
CA LEU A 427 9.56 5.32 -1.42
C LEU A 427 8.89 5.71 -0.11
N GLU A 428 8.88 4.79 0.86
CA GLU A 428 8.24 4.96 2.16
C GLU A 428 8.98 4.12 3.21
N GLN A 429 9.09 4.64 4.43
CA GLN A 429 9.66 3.91 5.56
C GLN A 429 8.80 4.15 6.79
N GLY A 430 8.57 3.08 7.54
CA GLY A 430 7.73 3.08 8.73
C GLY A 430 8.22 2.08 9.76
N THR A 431 7.91 2.36 11.02
CA THR A 431 8.23 1.48 12.15
C THR A 431 6.94 0.96 12.76
N LEU A 432 6.89 -0.35 12.96
CA LEU A 432 5.80 -1.09 13.59
C LEU A 432 6.31 -1.67 14.91
N SER A 433 5.55 -1.47 15.98
CA SER A 433 5.87 -2.00 17.30
C SER A 433 4.62 -2.48 18.01
N GLN A 434 4.78 -3.10 19.16
CA GLN A 434 3.62 -3.51 19.98
C GLN A 434 2.71 -2.33 20.37
N ALA A 435 3.27 -1.13 20.57
CA ALA A 435 2.51 0.08 20.87
C ALA A 435 1.85 0.70 19.62
N GLN A 436 2.40 0.41 18.44
CA GLN A 436 1.94 0.93 17.16
C GLN A 436 2.02 -0.16 16.10
N ALA A 437 1.02 -1.05 16.11
CA ALA A 437 0.95 -2.20 15.21
C ALA A 437 0.54 -1.85 13.77
N THR A 438 0.31 -0.56 13.48
CA THR A 438 -0.09 -0.08 12.14
C THR A 438 0.66 1.18 11.76
N HIS A 439 1.06 1.28 10.49
CA HIS A 439 1.70 2.45 9.90
C HIS A 439 1.18 2.62 8.47
N GLY A 440 0.38 3.66 8.21
CA GLY A 440 -0.27 3.82 6.91
C GLY A 440 -1.14 2.60 6.57
N THR A 441 -0.82 1.93 5.47
CA THR A 441 -1.49 0.69 5.01
C THR A 441 -0.84 -0.60 5.54
N TRP A 442 0.25 -0.49 6.33
CA TRP A 442 0.98 -1.64 6.85
C TRP A 442 0.47 -2.04 8.22
N GLN A 443 0.38 -3.34 8.46
CA GLN A 443 -0.15 -3.91 9.69
C GLN A 443 0.71 -5.07 10.17
N ALA A 444 1.06 -5.03 11.45
CA ALA A 444 1.66 -6.13 12.18
C ALA A 444 0.60 -6.87 12.99
N ASN A 445 0.67 -8.20 12.98
CA ASN A 445 -0.22 -9.05 13.77
C ASN A 445 0.55 -10.20 14.40
N VAL A 446 0.21 -10.51 15.66
CA VAL A 446 0.77 -11.60 16.44
C VAL A 446 -0.35 -12.60 16.73
N LYS A 447 -0.24 -13.81 16.18
CA LYS A 447 -1.24 -14.86 16.38
C LYS A 447 -0.62 -16.24 16.29
N ASP A 448 -1.10 -17.19 17.10
CA ASP A 448 -0.82 -18.62 16.99
C ASP A 448 0.68 -19.01 16.94
N GLY A 449 1.53 -18.24 17.61
CA GLY A 449 2.97 -18.52 17.62
C GLY A 449 3.76 -17.89 16.45
N GLN A 450 3.13 -16.99 15.70
CA GLN A 450 3.74 -16.31 14.56
C GLN A 450 3.54 -14.79 14.65
N PHE A 451 4.57 -14.08 14.20
CA PHE A 451 4.49 -12.67 13.85
C PHE A 451 4.28 -12.55 12.35
N SER A 452 3.31 -11.73 11.93
CA SER A 452 2.97 -11.52 10.53
C SER A 452 2.91 -10.03 10.22
N LEU A 453 3.36 -9.66 9.02
CA LEU A 453 3.25 -8.32 8.48
C LEU A 453 2.44 -8.38 7.19
N THR A 454 1.41 -7.55 7.10
CA THR A 454 0.66 -7.30 5.87
C THR A 454 0.99 -5.90 5.37
N LEU A 455 1.52 -5.80 4.16
CA LEU A 455 2.00 -4.58 3.51
C LEU A 455 1.18 -4.34 2.23
N GLN A 456 0.77 -3.10 1.95
CA GLN A 456 0.01 -2.74 0.74
C GLN A 456 0.67 -1.59 -0.04
#